data_AF-A0A0L8VCU4-F1
#
_entry.id   AF-A0A0L8VCU4-F1
#
_cell.length_a   1.000
_cell.length_b   1.000
_cell.length_c   1.000
_cell.angle_alpha   90.00
_cell.angle_beta   90.00
_cell.angle_gamma   90.00
#
_symmetry.space_group_name_H-M   'P 1'
#
loop_
_entity.id
_entity.type
_entity.pdbx_description
1 polymer ?
#
loop_
_entity_poly.entity_id
_entity_poly.type
_entity_poly.pdbx_seq_one_letter_code
_entity_poly.pdbx_strand_id
1 'polypeptide(L)'
;MRPKTPDHEKLDEGVRVRLTALEKRLLLKRCKKEGYLTLSDFCRAKLVKKREIRKVEASKEFVLLVRKLDYELNKIGVNLNQVSKRINTNHIYHLTAADREIFRQILRELRNCFSVLQHYLDKIEDGPSQT
;
A
#
# COMPACT_ATOMS: atom_id res chain seq x y z
N MET A 1 4.05 5.95 -32.27
CA MET A 1 3.42 7.26 -32.51
C MET A 1 2.36 7.52 -31.44
N ARG A 2 2.23 8.76 -30.95
CA ARG A 2 1.13 9.13 -30.03
C ARG A 2 -0.18 9.24 -30.84
N PRO A 3 -1.32 8.70 -30.35
CA PRO A 3 -2.61 8.86 -31.01
C PRO A 3 -2.95 10.35 -31.19
N LYS A 4 -3.56 10.71 -32.32
CA LYS A 4 -4.08 12.06 -32.54
C LYS A 4 -5.22 12.32 -31.55
N THR A 5 -5.11 13.42 -30.80
CA THR A 5 -6.19 13.90 -29.94
C THR A 5 -7.38 14.31 -30.81
N PRO A 6 -8.61 13.83 -30.53
CA PRO A 6 -9.79 14.18 -31.31
C PRO A 6 -10.10 15.68 -31.20
N ASP A 7 -10.73 16.25 -32.23
CA ASP A 7 -10.88 17.72 -32.35
C ASP A 7 -11.64 18.36 -31.18
N HIS A 8 -12.61 17.66 -30.59
CA HIS A 8 -13.38 18.16 -29.44
C HIS A 8 -12.59 18.17 -28.11
N GLU A 9 -11.42 17.53 -28.06
CA GLU A 9 -10.51 17.55 -26.90
C GLU A 9 -9.34 18.53 -27.07
N LYS A 10 -9.24 19.19 -28.23
CA LYS A 10 -8.22 20.21 -28.46
C LYS A 10 -8.48 21.43 -27.58
N LEU A 11 -7.39 21.97 -27.04
CA LEU A 11 -7.41 23.10 -26.12
C LEU A 11 -6.83 24.30 -26.87
N ASP A 12 -7.71 25.09 -27.48
CA ASP A 12 -7.30 26.16 -28.40
C ASP A 12 -7.17 27.52 -27.68
N GLU A 13 -7.91 27.70 -26.57
CA GLU A 13 -7.92 28.93 -25.77
C GLU A 13 -6.90 28.86 -24.62
N GLY A 14 -6.09 29.92 -24.49
CA GLY A 14 -4.96 29.99 -23.55
C GLY A 14 -5.07 31.12 -22.53
N VAL A 15 -4.60 30.87 -21.31
CA VAL A 15 -4.47 31.90 -20.25
C VAL A 15 -3.01 32.25 -20.02
N ARG A 16 -2.66 33.54 -20.08
CA ARG A 16 -1.31 34.04 -19.79
C ARG A 16 -1.23 34.59 -18.36
N VAL A 17 -0.43 33.94 -17.52
CA VAL A 17 -0.16 34.39 -16.15
C VAL A 17 1.27 34.93 -16.06
N ARG A 18 1.43 36.16 -15.54
CA ARG A 18 2.75 36.74 -15.25
C ARG A 18 3.17 36.34 -13.84
N LEU A 19 4.39 35.83 -13.70
CA LEU A 19 4.95 35.36 -12.44
C LEU A 19 6.37 35.93 -12.29
N THR A 20 6.75 36.23 -11.07
CA THR A 20 8.16 36.42 -10.71
C THR A 20 8.94 35.11 -10.86
N ALA A 21 10.28 35.21 -10.92
CA ALA A 21 11.14 34.04 -11.02
C ALA A 21 10.94 33.07 -9.83
N LEU A 22 10.74 33.61 -8.62
CA LEU A 22 10.51 32.81 -7.41
C LEU A 22 9.18 32.06 -7.48
N GLU A 23 8.10 32.74 -7.84
CA GLU A 23 6.77 32.12 -7.97
C GLU A 23 6.76 31.00 -9.00
N LYS A 24 7.39 31.23 -10.15
CA LYS A 24 7.52 30.20 -11.20
C LYS A 24 8.25 28.96 -10.68
N ARG A 25 9.33 29.15 -9.91
CA ARG A 25 10.09 28.04 -9.31
C ARG A 25 9.26 27.27 -8.28
N LEU A 26 8.54 27.97 -7.41
CA LEU A 26 7.67 27.34 -6.40
C LEU A 26 6.53 26.55 -7.07
N LEU A 27 5.91 27.13 -8.11
CA LEU A 27 4.86 26.48 -8.88
C LEU A 27 5.34 25.19 -9.55
N LEU A 28 6.51 25.22 -10.19
CA LEU A 28 7.14 24.04 -10.79
C LEU A 28 7.45 22.96 -9.75
N LYS A 29 7.98 23.34 -8.58
CA LYS A 29 8.28 22.41 -7.50
C LYS A 29 7.00 21.73 -7.00
N ARG A 30 5.90 22.48 -6.85
CA ARG A 30 4.60 21.96 -6.44
C ARG A 30 4.00 21.02 -7.49
N CYS A 31 4.05 21.41 -8.77
CA CYS A 31 3.63 20.58 -9.91
C CYS A 31 4.28 19.19 -9.88
N LYS A 32 5.62 19.15 -9.69
CA LYS A 32 6.38 17.89 -9.57
C LYS A 32 6.01 17.12 -8.31
N LYS A 33 5.89 17.80 -7.17
CA LYS A 33 5.55 17.14 -5.88
C LYS A 33 4.20 16.42 -5.94
N GLU A 34 3.23 17.00 -6.65
CA GLU A 34 1.89 16.43 -6.82
C GLU A 34 1.78 15.44 -8.00
N GLY A 35 2.87 15.14 -8.71
CA GLY A 35 2.94 14.08 -9.71
C GLY A 35 2.43 14.44 -11.10
N TYR A 36 2.28 15.72 -11.43
CA TYR A 36 1.84 16.14 -12.77
C TYR A 36 3.02 16.26 -13.73
N LEU A 37 2.81 15.78 -14.98
CA LEU A 37 3.80 15.86 -16.06
C LEU A 37 4.00 17.29 -16.59
N THR A 38 2.92 18.07 -16.68
CA THR A 38 2.97 19.42 -17.23
C THR A 38 2.31 20.43 -16.30
N LEU A 39 2.79 21.68 -16.36
CA LEU A 39 2.16 22.81 -15.67
C LEU A 39 0.72 23.06 -16.13
N SER A 40 0.42 22.81 -17.41
CA SER A 40 -0.93 22.97 -17.95
C SER A 40 -1.90 21.98 -17.29
N ASP A 41 -1.50 20.72 -17.14
CA ASP A 41 -2.31 19.71 -16.45
C ASP A 41 -2.50 20.04 -14.98
N PHE A 42 -1.43 20.48 -14.31
CA PHE A 42 -1.47 20.92 -12.93
C PHE A 42 -2.43 22.11 -12.73
N CYS A 43 -2.29 23.16 -13.53
CA CYS A 43 -3.14 24.35 -13.44
C CYS A 43 -4.60 24.03 -13.75
N ARG A 44 -4.89 23.23 -14.78
CA ARG A 44 -6.27 22.80 -15.08
C ARG A 44 -6.85 21.96 -13.96
N ALA A 45 -6.06 21.06 -13.36
CA ALA A 45 -6.52 20.26 -12.23
C ALA A 45 -6.86 21.11 -11.00
N LYS A 46 -6.06 22.15 -10.71
CA LYS A 46 -6.27 23.04 -9.56
C LYS A 46 -7.32 24.11 -9.78
N LEU A 47 -7.23 24.84 -10.89
CA LEU A 47 -8.06 26.02 -11.15
C LEU A 47 -9.45 25.65 -11.67
N VAL A 48 -9.53 24.67 -12.58
CA VAL A 48 -10.79 24.32 -13.25
C VAL A 48 -11.46 23.15 -12.54
N LYS A 49 -10.72 22.04 -12.36
CA LYS A 49 -11.28 20.81 -11.78
C LYS A 49 -11.32 20.81 -10.25
N LYS A 50 -10.76 21.83 -9.59
CA LYS A 50 -10.65 21.96 -8.12
C LYS A 50 -10.18 20.68 -7.42
N ARG A 51 -9.29 19.91 -8.07
CA ARG A 51 -8.78 18.65 -7.54
C ARG A 51 -7.76 18.91 -6.43
N GLU A 52 -8.17 18.68 -5.19
CA GLU A 52 -7.25 18.51 -4.08
C GLU A 52 -6.68 17.10 -4.10
N ILE A 53 -5.48 16.94 -4.66
CA ILE A 53 -4.71 15.71 -4.43
C ILE A 53 -4.23 15.76 -3.00
N ARG A 54 -4.96 15.13 -2.09
CA ARG A 54 -4.42 14.72 -0.79
C ARG A 54 -3.49 13.55 -1.06
N LYS A 55 -2.19 13.82 -1.11
CA LYS A 55 -1.20 12.75 -1.18
C LYS A 55 -1.22 12.05 0.17
N VAL A 56 -1.90 10.90 0.24
CA VAL A 56 -1.84 10.03 1.41
C VAL A 56 -0.44 9.42 1.44
N GLU A 57 0.46 10.07 2.15
CA GLU A 57 1.79 9.54 2.41
C GLU A 57 1.70 8.69 3.67
N ALA A 58 1.83 7.37 3.51
CA ALA A 58 1.98 6.48 4.65
C ALA A 58 3.22 6.89 5.45
N SER A 59 3.12 6.95 6.78
CA SER A 59 4.26 7.26 7.63
C SER A 59 5.36 6.22 7.41
N LYS A 60 6.63 6.62 7.59
CA LYS A 60 7.75 5.68 7.49
C LYS A 60 7.59 4.52 8.46
N GLU A 61 7.04 4.79 9.65
CA GLU A 61 6.72 3.80 10.68
C GLU A 61 5.67 2.80 10.19
N PHE A 62 4.61 3.27 9.53
CA PHE A 62 3.59 2.40 8.95
C PHE A 62 4.19 1.49 7.87
N VAL A 63 5.02 2.02 6.98
CA VAL A 63 5.68 1.23 5.93
C VAL A 63 6.60 0.15 6.54
N LEU A 64 7.34 0.49 7.59
CA LEU A 64 8.19 -0.47 8.30
C LEU A 64 7.37 -1.56 8.99
N LEU A 65 6.25 -1.18 9.63
CA LEU A 65 5.35 -2.10 10.32
C LEU A 65 4.72 -3.09 9.34
N VAL A 66 4.21 -2.60 8.20
CA VAL A 66 3.64 -3.45 7.14
C VAL A 66 4.68 -4.40 6.55
N ARG A 67 5.91 -3.95 6.34
CA ARG A 67 7.00 -4.83 5.87
C ARG A 67 7.37 -5.91 6.88
N LYS A 68 7.40 -5.56 8.16
CA LYS A 68 7.66 -6.53 9.23
C LYS A 68 6.53 -7.57 9.29
N LEU A 69 5.29 -7.12 9.15
CA LEU A 69 4.12 -8.00 9.08
C LEU A 69 4.22 -8.99 7.92
N ASP A 70 4.48 -8.49 6.71
CA ASP A 70 4.65 -9.33 5.51
C ASP A 70 5.76 -10.38 5.69
N TYR A 71 6.88 -10.00 6.31
CA TYR A 71 7.97 -10.92 6.62
C TYR A 71 7.56 -12.05 7.58
N GLU A 72 6.87 -11.72 8.68
CA GLU A 72 6.42 -12.72 9.65
C GLU A 72 5.36 -13.66 9.04
N LEU A 73 4.43 -13.12 8.23
CA LEU A 73 3.44 -13.94 7.51
C LEU A 73 4.12 -14.89 6.51
N ASN A 74 5.14 -14.44 5.79
CA ASN A 74 5.90 -15.29 4.88
C ASN A 74 6.60 -16.44 5.60
N LYS A 75 7.20 -16.20 6.78
CA LYS A 75 7.80 -17.26 7.61
C LYS A 75 6.77 -18.30 8.01
N ILE A 76 5.60 -17.85 8.47
CA ILE A 76 4.50 -18.75 8.86
C ILE A 76 4.07 -19.61 7.67
N GLY A 77 3.87 -19.00 6.50
CA GLY A 77 3.52 -19.70 5.26
C GLY A 77 4.57 -20.76 4.87
N VAL A 78 5.86 -20.44 4.97
CA VAL A 78 6.95 -21.39 4.69
C VAL A 78 6.94 -22.57 5.66
N ASN A 79 6.77 -22.33 6.96
CA ASN A 79 6.72 -23.38 7.97
C ASN A 79 5.52 -24.31 7.76
N LEU A 80 4.35 -23.74 7.47
CA LEU A 80 3.15 -24.51 7.11
C LEU A 80 3.38 -25.37 5.87
N ASN A 81 4.01 -24.82 4.84
CA ASN A 81 4.32 -25.57 3.63
C ASN A 81 5.27 -26.76 3.89
N GLN A 82 6.27 -26.59 4.77
CA GLN A 82 7.17 -27.68 5.15
C GLN A 82 6.43 -28.79 5.91
N VAL A 83 5.52 -28.41 6.81
CA VAL A 83 4.68 -29.35 7.56
C VAL A 83 3.77 -30.12 6.60
N SER A 84 3.09 -29.43 5.69
CA SER A 84 2.25 -30.07 4.67
C SER A 84 3.03 -31.04 3.80
N LYS A 85 4.24 -30.66 3.36
CA LYS A 85 5.13 -31.57 2.61
C LYS A 85 5.50 -32.80 3.42
N ARG A 86 5.88 -32.67 4.69
CA ARG A 86 6.20 -33.82 5.56
C ARG A 86 5.04 -34.79 5.72
N ILE A 87 3.82 -34.27 5.89
CA ILE A 87 2.61 -35.09 5.96
C ILE A 87 2.38 -35.83 4.64
N ASN A 88 2.51 -35.13 3.51
CA ASN A 88 2.23 -35.68 2.20
C ASN A 88 3.29 -36.71 1.73
N THR A 89 4.54 -36.58 2.17
CA THR A 89 5.63 -37.50 1.77
C THR A 89 5.64 -38.80 2.58
N ASN A 90 5.11 -38.82 3.81
CA ASN A 90 5.00 -40.05 4.60
C ASN A 90 3.73 -40.82 4.23
N HIS A 91 3.84 -41.72 3.24
CA HIS A 91 2.76 -42.60 2.78
C HIS A 91 2.30 -43.69 3.79
N ILE A 92 2.85 -43.73 5.01
CA ILE A 92 2.50 -44.71 6.05
C ILE A 92 2.08 -43.95 7.31
N TYR A 93 0.77 -43.81 7.50
CA TYR A 93 0.16 -43.11 8.63
C TYR A 93 0.35 -43.89 9.93
N HIS A 94 1.39 -43.56 10.67
CA HIS A 94 1.34 -43.61 12.12
C HIS A 94 1.78 -42.25 12.66
N LEU A 95 0.89 -41.26 12.55
CA LEU A 95 0.99 -40.03 13.33
C LEU A 95 1.07 -40.44 14.80
N THR A 96 2.26 -40.35 15.37
CA THR A 96 2.48 -40.72 16.76
C THR A 96 1.80 -39.71 17.67
N ALA A 97 1.61 -40.07 18.95
CA ALA A 97 1.09 -39.13 19.93
C ALA A 97 1.96 -37.85 20.04
N ALA A 98 3.27 -37.97 19.82
CA ALA A 98 4.21 -36.86 19.78
C ALA A 98 3.95 -35.91 18.61
N ASP A 99 3.72 -36.45 17.41
CA ASP A 99 3.40 -35.62 16.23
C ASP A 99 2.11 -34.82 16.44
N ARG A 100 1.07 -35.45 17.01
CA ARG A 100 -0.20 -34.79 17.33
C ARG A 100 -0.04 -33.65 18.33
N GLU A 101 0.86 -33.78 19.30
CA GLU A 101 1.13 -32.72 20.26
C GLU A 101 1.90 -31.56 19.62
N ILE A 102 2.85 -31.85 18.74
CA ILE A 102 3.54 -30.84 17.93
C ILE A 102 2.53 -30.07 17.05
N PHE A 103 1.59 -30.76 16.41
CA PHE A 103 0.53 -30.12 15.63
C PHE A 103 -0.37 -29.21 16.47
N ARG A 104 -0.75 -29.63 17.67
CA ARG A 104 -1.54 -28.80 18.59
C ARG A 104 -0.76 -27.58 19.06
N GLN A 105 0.54 -27.72 19.28
CA GLN A 105 1.40 -26.60 19.65
C GLN A 105 1.50 -25.60 18.49
N ILE A 106 1.72 -26.06 17.26
CA ILE A 106 1.72 -25.21 16.06
C ILE A 106 0.37 -24.49 15.90
N LEU A 107 -0.75 -25.19 16.06
CA LEU A 107 -2.09 -24.60 15.96
C LEU A 107 -2.31 -23.50 17.03
N ARG A 108 -1.78 -23.70 18.24
CA ARG A 108 -1.86 -22.74 19.35
C ARG A 108 -1.04 -21.49 19.06
N GLU A 109 0.18 -21.66 18.55
CA GLU A 109 1.02 -20.53 18.14
C GLU A 109 0.39 -19.74 16.99
N LEU A 110 -0.21 -20.42 16.01
CA LEU A 110 -0.94 -19.76 14.92
C LEU A 110 -2.13 -18.94 15.44
N ARG A 111 -2.91 -19.48 16.39
CA ARG A 111 -4.00 -18.73 17.05
C ARG A 111 -3.51 -17.53 17.82
N ASN A 112 -2.40 -17.66 18.56
CA ASN A 112 -1.79 -16.54 19.28
C ASN A 112 -1.33 -15.46 18.32
N CYS A 113 -0.70 -15.84 17.21
CA CYS A 113 -0.28 -14.91 16.17
C CYS A 113 -1.49 -14.15 15.57
N PHE A 114 -2.57 -14.87 15.27
CA PHE A 114 -3.82 -14.27 14.81
C PHE A 114 -4.41 -13.25 15.81
N SER A 115 -4.42 -13.59 17.10
CA SER A 115 -4.90 -12.69 18.16
C SER A 115 -4.09 -11.40 18.24
N VAL A 116 -2.76 -11.50 18.13
CA VAL A 116 -1.87 -10.32 18.11
C VAL A 116 -2.13 -9.45 16.88
N LEU A 117 -2.30 -10.07 15.70
CA LEU A 117 -2.62 -9.35 14.48
C LEU A 117 -3.98 -8.65 14.55
N GLN A 118 -4.99 -9.33 15.10
CA GLN A 118 -6.31 -8.78 15.34
C GLN A 118 -6.23 -7.55 16.25
N HIS A 119 -5.51 -7.63 17.36
CA HIS A 119 -5.31 -6.50 18.29
C HIS A 119 -4.65 -5.28 17.64
N TYR A 120 -3.70 -5.49 16.73
CA TYR A 120 -3.08 -4.39 16.00
C TYR A 120 -4.02 -3.81 14.92
N LEU A 121 -4.85 -4.64 14.29
CA LEU A 121 -5.88 -4.18 13.35
C LEU A 121 -6.95 -3.36 14.06
N ASP A 122 -7.46 -3.81 15.20
CA ASP A 122 -8.46 -3.10 16.00
C ASP A 122 -7.92 -1.72 16.44
N LYS A 123 -6.64 -1.64 16.82
CA LYS A 123 -5.97 -0.36 17.13
C LYS A 123 -5.80 0.58 15.95
N ILE A 124 -5.77 0.05 14.73
CA ILE A 124 -5.73 0.86 13.51
C ILE A 124 -7.15 1.37 13.17
N GLU A 125 -8.18 0.56 13.42
CA GLU A 125 -9.59 0.94 13.24
C GLU A 125 -10.08 1.96 14.29
N ASP A 126 -9.62 1.85 15.54
CA ASP A 126 -9.95 2.77 16.66
C ASP A 126 -9.09 4.06 16.69
N GLY A 127 -8.18 4.24 15.72
CA GLY A 127 -7.45 5.50 15.55
C GLY A 127 -8.43 6.66 15.33
N PRO A 128 -8.14 7.89 15.80
CA PRO A 128 -9.13 8.96 15.84
C PRO A 128 -9.68 9.17 14.43
N SER A 129 -11.00 9.00 14.31
CA SER A 129 -11.78 9.48 13.18
C SER A 129 -11.33 10.91 12.92
N GLN A 130 -10.65 11.14 11.80
CA GLN A 130 -10.18 12.45 11.41
C GLN A 130 -11.42 13.34 11.17
N THR A 131 -11.78 14.14 12.16
CA THR A 131 -12.57 15.37 11.98
C THR A 131 -11.68 16.46 11.41
#